data_AF-A0A1V6IZD1-F1
#
_entry.id   AF-A0A1V6IZD1-F1
#
_cell.length_a   1.000
_cell.length_b   1.000
_cell.length_c   1.000
_cell.angle_alpha   90.00
_cell.angle_beta   90.00
_cell.angle_gamma   90.00
#
_symmetry.space_group_name_H-M   'P 1'
#
loop_
_entity.id
_entity.type
_entity.pdbx_description
1 polymer ?
#
loop_
_entity_poly.entity_id
_entity_poly.type
_entity_poly.pdbx_seq_one_letter_code
_entity_poly.pdbx_strand_id
1 'polypeptide(L)'
;MNELPKLSFDEAALLFHSSHPSEFYLGLVVLFHSAPNVPKVWDWFIEFFKNKNISDIPPILVYYFAHIPWHGDIAYHGEGFNKEIKAHVKKRFDEFNKQDVEKLLCFIDKERGIARGTLGQSAEAIISSLSKRDNFLLEIIQDSQLAMSVRESAALIYAYHHQKEALPVLKALSDQGSWYAGELVSFMQRNGWIDPYA
;
A
#
# COMPACT_ATOMS: atom_id res chain seq x y z
N MET A 1 -8.54 -19.51 16.95
CA MET A 1 -7.98 -19.30 18.29
C MET A 1 -6.96 -18.17 18.20
N ASN A 2 -7.24 -17.07 18.89
CA ASN A 2 -6.31 -16.26 19.69
C ASN A 2 -7.10 -15.03 20.12
N GLU A 3 -7.66 -15.07 21.33
CA GLU A 3 -8.27 -13.88 21.92
C GLU A 3 -7.18 -12.81 22.06
N LEU A 4 -7.45 -11.61 21.54
CA LEU A 4 -6.56 -10.47 21.75
C LEU A 4 -6.47 -10.20 23.26
N PRO A 5 -5.26 -9.91 23.79
CA PRO A 5 -5.14 -9.58 25.19
C PRO A 5 -5.99 -8.35 25.51
N LYS A 6 -6.72 -8.41 26.63
CA LYS A 6 -7.56 -7.31 27.11
C LYS A 6 -6.67 -6.25 27.73
N LEU A 7 -6.11 -5.39 26.89
CA LEU A 7 -5.36 -4.20 27.32
C LEU A 7 -6.27 -2.97 27.25
N SER A 8 -6.07 -2.04 28.18
CA SER A 8 -6.62 -0.69 28.07
C SER A 8 -5.99 0.06 26.89
N PHE A 9 -6.65 1.15 26.47
CA PHE A 9 -6.11 2.03 25.43
C PHE A 9 -4.71 2.56 25.79
N ASP A 10 -4.51 2.99 27.03
CA ASP A 10 -3.24 3.56 27.49
C ASP A 10 -2.12 2.52 27.51
N GLU A 11 -2.39 1.29 27.95
CA GLU A 11 -1.43 0.18 27.89
C GLU A 11 -1.05 -0.16 26.45
N ALA A 12 -2.04 -0.26 25.55
CA ALA A 12 -1.78 -0.53 24.14
C ALA A 12 -1.00 0.61 23.47
N ALA A 13 -1.28 1.86 23.84
CA ALA A 13 -0.54 3.03 23.40
C ALA A 13 0.90 3.02 23.91
N LEU A 14 1.15 2.66 25.17
CA LEU A 14 2.50 2.52 25.71
C LEU A 14 3.30 1.47 24.94
N LEU A 15 2.70 0.31 24.67
CA LEU A 15 3.32 -0.76 23.90
C LEU A 15 3.64 -0.33 22.46
N PHE A 16 2.72 0.37 21.79
CA PHE A 16 2.97 0.90 20.44
C PHE A 16 4.14 1.88 20.39
N HIS A 17 4.43 2.60 21.46
CA HIS A 17 5.58 3.51 21.52
C HIS A 17 6.86 2.84 22.08
N SER A 18 6.81 1.53 22.35
CA SER A 18 7.98 0.79 22.83
C SER A 18 9.05 0.66 21.74
N SER A 19 10.30 0.62 22.18
CA SER A 19 11.45 0.27 21.33
C SER A 19 11.60 -1.24 21.13
N HIS A 20 10.91 -2.06 21.93
CA HIS A 20 10.97 -3.51 21.82
C HIS A 20 10.02 -4.01 20.72
N PRO A 21 10.52 -4.71 19.67
CA PRO A 21 9.70 -5.06 18.50
C PRO A 21 8.42 -5.83 18.81
N SER A 22 8.45 -6.77 19.76
CA SER A 22 7.27 -7.55 20.14
C SER A 22 6.24 -6.73 20.90
N GLU A 23 6.67 -5.74 21.69
CA GLU A 23 5.77 -4.84 22.42
C GLU A 23 5.12 -3.88 21.42
N PHE A 24 5.92 -3.29 20.53
CA PHE A 24 5.44 -2.49 19.42
C PHE A 24 4.38 -3.23 18.61
N TYR A 25 4.68 -4.45 18.17
CA TYR A 25 3.77 -5.26 17.37
C TYR A 25 2.47 -5.58 18.12
N LEU A 26 2.57 -5.88 19.42
CA LEU A 26 1.39 -6.10 20.26
C LEU A 26 0.52 -4.84 20.37
N GLY A 27 1.13 -3.68 20.63
CA GLY A 27 0.43 -2.39 20.67
C GLY A 27 -0.26 -2.06 19.35
N LEU A 28 0.44 -2.26 18.23
CA LEU A 28 -0.10 -2.08 16.87
C LEU A 28 -1.36 -2.93 16.65
N VAL A 29 -1.29 -4.22 16.92
CA VAL A 29 -2.42 -5.16 16.70
C VAL A 29 -3.59 -4.80 17.62
N VAL A 30 -3.33 -4.56 18.91
CA VAL A 30 -4.38 -4.26 19.88
C VAL A 30 -5.08 -2.95 19.54
N LEU A 31 -4.34 -1.87 19.27
CA LEU A 31 -4.92 -0.56 18.92
C LEU A 31 -5.78 -0.63 17.66
N PHE A 32 -5.34 -1.35 16.64
CA PHE A 32 -6.12 -1.50 15.41
C PHE A 32 -7.48 -2.17 15.67
N HIS A 33 -7.53 -3.18 16.53
CA HIS A 33 -8.75 -3.93 16.80
C HIS A 33 -9.66 -3.31 17.88
N SER A 34 -9.09 -2.64 18.88
CA SER A 34 -9.85 -2.08 20.01
C SER A 34 -10.17 -0.60 19.88
N ALA A 35 -9.44 0.13 19.04
CA ALA A 35 -9.62 1.57 18.82
C ALA A 35 -9.60 1.98 17.34
N PRO A 36 -10.27 1.23 16.41
CA PRO A 36 -10.22 1.52 14.97
C PRO A 36 -10.85 2.86 14.58
N ASN A 37 -11.72 3.42 15.42
CA ASN A 37 -12.42 4.68 15.19
C ASN A 37 -11.79 5.88 15.94
N VAL A 38 -10.56 5.75 16.45
CA VAL A 38 -9.83 6.83 17.13
C VAL A 38 -8.81 7.48 16.17
N PRO A 39 -9.00 8.75 15.75
CA PRO A 39 -8.12 9.41 14.78
C PRO A 39 -6.63 9.39 15.16
N LYS A 40 -6.34 9.58 16.44
CA LYS A 40 -4.97 9.60 16.98
C LYS A 40 -4.21 8.29 16.71
N VAL A 41 -4.89 7.15 16.72
CA VAL A 41 -4.27 5.84 16.44
C VAL A 41 -3.79 5.78 14.99
N TRP A 42 -4.60 6.26 14.07
CA TRP A 42 -4.23 6.33 12.66
C TRP A 42 -3.12 7.34 12.39
N ASP A 43 -3.15 8.49 13.07
CA ASP A 43 -2.07 9.46 13.00
C ASP A 43 -0.74 8.80 13.43
N TRP A 44 -0.73 8.05 14.53
CA TRP A 44 0.46 7.32 14.97
C TRP A 44 0.94 6.27 13.96
N PHE A 45 0.01 5.49 13.40
CA PHE A 45 0.31 4.47 12.40
C PHE A 45 0.94 5.08 11.14
N ILE A 46 0.37 6.18 10.65
CA ILE A 46 0.84 6.89 9.47
C ILE A 46 2.19 7.55 9.73
N GLU A 47 2.36 8.24 10.85
CA GLU A 47 3.65 8.83 11.21
C GLU A 47 4.74 7.76 11.38
N PHE A 48 4.41 6.59 11.94
CA PHE A 48 5.34 5.47 12.00
C PHE A 48 5.77 5.02 10.60
N PHE A 49 4.82 4.80 9.69
CA PHE A 49 5.11 4.42 8.30
C PHE A 49 6.00 5.43 7.58
N LYS A 50 5.69 6.73 7.72
CA LYS A 50 6.44 7.82 7.08
C LYS A 50 7.85 7.94 7.62
N ASN A 51 8.06 7.73 8.92
CA ASN A 51 9.34 7.98 9.57
C ASN A 51 10.26 6.75 9.69
N LYS A 52 9.76 5.54 9.41
CA LYS A 52 10.56 4.31 9.48
C LYS A 52 11.13 3.88 8.14
N ASN A 53 12.26 3.16 8.21
CA ASN A 53 12.79 2.43 7.07
C ASN A 53 11.88 1.25 6.77
N ILE A 54 11.83 0.84 5.51
CA ILE A 54 10.95 -0.25 5.08
C ILE A 54 11.18 -1.56 5.83
N SER A 55 12.44 -1.88 6.18
CA SER A 55 12.79 -3.08 6.94
C SER A 55 12.13 -3.16 8.32
N ASP A 56 11.74 -2.00 8.87
CA ASP A 56 11.19 -1.88 10.22
C ASP A 56 9.66 -1.77 10.20
N ILE A 57 9.05 -1.67 9.02
CA ILE A 57 7.61 -1.52 8.85
C ILE A 57 7.00 -2.92 8.77
N PRO A 58 6.14 -3.32 9.72
CA PRO A 58 5.50 -4.62 9.67
C PRO A 58 4.49 -4.67 8.50
N PRO A 59 4.50 -5.71 7.66
CA PRO A 59 3.58 -5.85 6.53
C PRO A 59 2.10 -5.68 6.88
N ILE A 60 1.72 -6.08 8.10
CA ILE A 60 0.34 -5.97 8.60
C ILE A 60 -0.17 -4.51 8.64
N LEU A 61 0.73 -3.52 8.76
CA LEU A 61 0.35 -2.11 8.75
C LEU A 61 -0.19 -1.67 7.38
N VAL A 62 0.40 -2.17 6.28
CA VAL A 62 -0.09 -1.92 4.91
C VAL A 62 -1.46 -2.57 4.72
N TYR A 63 -1.65 -3.77 5.26
CA TYR A 63 -2.96 -4.41 5.27
C TYR A 63 -4.00 -3.59 6.05
N TYR A 64 -3.63 -3.03 7.21
CA TYR A 64 -4.51 -2.15 7.99
C TYR A 64 -4.93 -0.90 7.23
N PHE A 65 -3.98 -0.25 6.56
CA PHE A 65 -4.24 0.91 5.72
C PHE A 65 -5.22 0.62 4.59
N ALA A 66 -5.15 -0.57 3.98
CA ALA A 66 -6.01 -0.95 2.86
C ALA A 66 -7.49 -1.13 3.23
N HIS A 67 -7.84 -1.28 4.52
CA HIS A 67 -9.24 -1.27 4.96
C HIS A 67 -9.95 0.09 4.81
N ILE A 68 -9.19 1.20 4.67
CA ILE A 68 -9.77 2.54 4.51
C ILE A 68 -10.24 2.81 3.08
N PRO A 69 -9.38 2.69 2.04
CA PRO A 69 -9.84 2.78 0.66
C PRO A 69 -10.79 1.63 0.31
N TRP A 70 -10.64 0.50 1.02
CA TRP A 70 -11.47 -0.71 0.97
C TRP A 70 -11.55 -1.34 -0.42
N HIS A 71 -10.90 -2.48 -0.58
CA HIS A 71 -11.18 -3.40 -1.67
C HIS A 71 -12.22 -4.43 -1.17
N GLY A 72 -13.21 -4.79 -1.99
CA GLY A 72 -14.27 -5.74 -1.61
C GLY A 72 -13.77 -7.13 -1.18
N ASP A 73 -12.53 -7.46 -1.55
CA ASP A 73 -11.84 -8.71 -1.21
C ASP A 73 -11.08 -8.66 0.13
N ILE A 74 -10.97 -7.49 0.77
CA ILE A 74 -10.28 -7.36 2.05
C ILE A 74 -11.28 -7.70 3.18
N ALA A 75 -11.19 -8.94 3.68
CA ALA A 75 -12.01 -9.39 4.80
C ALA A 75 -11.62 -8.70 6.11
N TYR A 76 -12.60 -8.20 6.86
CA TYR A 76 -12.39 -7.67 8.22
C TYR A 76 -13.54 -8.12 9.12
N HIS A 77 -13.19 -8.56 10.33
CA HIS A 77 -14.14 -9.16 11.28
C HIS A 77 -14.19 -8.43 12.65
N GLY A 78 -13.85 -7.14 12.68
CA GLY A 78 -13.91 -6.29 13.89
C GLY A 78 -14.93 -5.15 13.79
N GLU A 79 -14.80 -4.16 14.67
CA GLU A 79 -15.65 -2.95 14.65
C GLU A 79 -15.46 -2.17 13.33
N GLY A 80 -16.56 -1.93 12.62
CA GLY A 80 -16.53 -1.21 11.35
C GLY A 80 -16.00 0.22 11.47
N PHE A 81 -15.28 0.67 10.45
CA PHE A 81 -14.76 2.04 10.37
C PHE A 81 -15.90 3.02 10.03
N ASN A 82 -16.13 4.00 10.89
CA ASN A 82 -17.12 5.06 10.68
C ASN A 82 -16.70 6.00 9.53
N LYS A 83 -17.62 6.87 9.10
CA LYS A 83 -17.37 7.74 7.93
C LYS A 83 -16.30 8.79 8.25
N GLU A 84 -16.30 9.27 9.49
CA GLU A 84 -15.42 10.30 10.01
C GLU A 84 -13.97 9.82 10.00
N ILE A 85 -13.70 8.59 10.45
CA ILE A 85 -12.35 8.03 10.44
C ILE A 85 -11.86 7.75 9.02
N LYS A 86 -12.73 7.23 8.14
CA LYS A 86 -12.36 7.03 6.74
C LYS A 86 -11.98 8.37 6.07
N ALA A 87 -12.73 9.44 6.33
CA ALA A 87 -12.42 10.76 5.82
C ALA A 87 -11.12 11.32 6.39
N HIS A 88 -10.88 11.14 7.71
CA HIS A 88 -9.64 11.54 8.38
C HIS A 88 -8.43 10.85 7.76
N VAL A 89 -8.46 9.53 7.65
CA VAL A 89 -7.31 8.75 7.14
C VAL A 89 -7.05 9.04 5.67
N LYS A 90 -8.09 9.18 4.84
CA LYS A 90 -7.93 9.60 3.44
C LYS A 90 -7.24 10.95 3.31
N LYS A 91 -7.62 11.92 4.16
CA LYS A 91 -6.94 13.22 4.20
C LYS A 91 -5.46 13.08 4.58
N ARG A 92 -5.12 12.22 5.55
CA ARG A 92 -3.73 11.94 5.91
C ARG A 92 -2.96 11.23 4.78
N PHE A 93 -3.59 10.32 4.03
CA PHE A 93 -2.98 9.70 2.85
C PHE A 93 -2.70 10.71 1.73
N ASP A 94 -3.54 11.73 1.53
CA ASP A 94 -3.26 12.80 0.57
C ASP A 94 -2.03 13.66 0.92
N GLU A 95 -1.49 13.54 2.15
CA GLU A 95 -0.22 14.15 2.57
C GLU A 95 1.01 13.28 2.22
N PHE A 96 0.81 12.12 1.58
CA PHE A 96 1.90 11.26 1.13
C PHE A 96 2.69 11.94 0.01
N ASN A 97 3.99 11.72 0.02
CA ASN A 97 4.89 12.17 -1.03
C ASN A 97 5.42 10.98 -1.86
N LYS A 98 6.29 11.26 -2.84
CA LYS A 98 6.91 10.24 -3.69
C LYS A 98 7.59 9.13 -2.88
N GLN A 99 8.34 9.47 -1.83
CA GLN A 99 9.04 8.48 -0.99
C GLN A 99 8.06 7.56 -0.25
N ASP A 100 6.92 8.07 0.21
CA ASP A 100 5.88 7.25 0.85
C ASP A 100 5.28 6.24 -0.14
N VAL A 101 5.07 6.65 -1.41
CA VAL A 101 4.62 5.77 -2.49
C VAL A 101 5.70 4.74 -2.87
N GLU A 102 6.96 5.16 -2.97
CA GLU A 102 8.09 4.25 -3.18
C GLU A 102 8.15 3.16 -2.10
N LYS A 103 7.94 3.53 -0.82
CA LYS A 103 7.87 2.55 0.28
C LYS A 103 6.72 1.56 0.10
N LEU A 104 5.52 2.04 -0.26
CA LEU A 104 4.37 1.15 -0.51
C LEU A 104 4.67 0.16 -1.65
N LEU A 105 5.26 0.63 -2.74
CA LEU A 105 5.61 -0.21 -3.90
C LEU A 105 6.62 -1.31 -3.54
N CYS A 106 7.50 -1.06 -2.59
CA CYS A 106 8.46 -2.07 -2.14
C CYS A 106 7.82 -3.23 -1.34
N PHE A 107 6.54 -3.12 -0.94
CA PHE A 107 5.77 -4.24 -0.38
C PHE A 107 5.15 -5.16 -1.46
N ILE A 108 5.31 -4.81 -2.74
CA ILE A 108 4.82 -5.60 -3.86
C ILE A 108 5.86 -6.67 -4.20
N ASP A 109 5.45 -7.93 -4.08
CA ASP A 109 6.27 -9.06 -4.46
C ASP A 109 6.42 -9.15 -5.98
N LYS A 110 7.63 -9.48 -6.48
CA LYS A 110 7.91 -9.47 -7.92
C LYS A 110 7.16 -10.55 -8.68
N GLU A 111 6.89 -11.70 -8.06
CA GLU A 111 6.24 -12.83 -8.71
C GLU A 111 4.73 -12.68 -8.67
N ARG A 112 4.19 -12.24 -7.53
CA ARG A 112 2.74 -12.15 -7.30
C ARG A 112 2.16 -10.78 -7.66
N GLY A 113 2.99 -9.76 -7.78
CA GLY A 113 2.58 -8.40 -8.12
C GLY A 113 1.43 -7.91 -7.23
N ILE A 114 0.40 -7.37 -7.87
CA ILE A 114 -0.82 -6.86 -7.22
C ILE A 114 -1.99 -7.85 -7.34
N ALA A 115 -1.72 -9.14 -7.52
CA ALA A 115 -2.78 -10.14 -7.65
C ALA A 115 -3.69 -10.21 -6.42
N ARG A 116 -4.92 -10.73 -6.61
CA ARG A 116 -5.90 -10.87 -5.54
C ARG A 116 -5.35 -11.65 -4.32
N GLY A 117 -5.60 -11.14 -3.12
CA GLY A 117 -5.19 -11.73 -1.85
C GLY A 117 -3.72 -11.49 -1.47
N THR A 118 -2.98 -10.71 -2.28
CA THR A 118 -1.58 -10.39 -1.98
C THR A 118 -1.45 -9.13 -1.14
N LEU A 119 -0.29 -8.95 -0.52
CA LEU A 119 0.08 -7.66 0.08
C LEU A 119 0.17 -6.56 -0.97
N GLY A 120 0.55 -6.90 -2.20
CA GLY A 120 0.61 -5.95 -3.30
C GLY A 120 -0.75 -5.36 -3.68
N GLN A 121 -1.83 -6.14 -3.61
CA GLN A 121 -3.21 -5.63 -3.74
C GLN A 121 -3.52 -4.59 -2.64
N SER A 122 -3.03 -4.79 -1.42
CA SER A 122 -3.23 -3.82 -0.33
C SER A 122 -2.47 -2.52 -0.60
N ALA A 123 -1.21 -2.62 -1.05
CA ALA A 123 -0.41 -1.47 -1.45
C ALA A 123 -1.06 -0.71 -2.62
N GLU A 124 -1.53 -1.43 -3.64
CA GLU A 124 -2.23 -0.86 -4.79
C GLU A 124 -3.49 -0.11 -4.37
N ALA A 125 -4.34 -0.69 -3.52
CA ALA A 125 -5.56 -0.04 -3.07
C ALA A 125 -5.29 1.30 -2.35
N ILE A 126 -4.19 1.39 -1.59
CA ILE A 126 -3.76 2.63 -0.93
C ILE A 126 -3.30 3.63 -1.98
N ILE A 127 -2.35 3.24 -2.85
CA ILE A 127 -1.82 4.09 -3.91
C ILE A 127 -2.93 4.62 -4.83
N SER A 128 -3.90 3.76 -5.17
CA SER A 128 -5.05 4.07 -6.00
C SER A 128 -6.03 5.05 -5.38
N SER A 129 -5.99 5.23 -4.07
CA SER A 129 -6.80 6.20 -3.36
C SER A 129 -6.20 7.61 -3.29
N LEU A 130 -4.93 7.77 -3.68
CA LEU A 130 -4.23 9.04 -3.59
C LEU A 130 -4.64 9.99 -4.70
N SER A 131 -4.95 11.25 -4.36
CA SER A 131 -5.31 12.28 -5.34
C SER A 131 -4.22 12.56 -6.38
N LYS A 132 -2.94 12.39 -6.02
CA LYS A 132 -1.76 12.64 -6.87
C LYS A 132 -1.10 11.36 -7.39
N ARG A 133 -1.80 10.22 -7.33
CA ARG A 133 -1.28 8.90 -7.70
C ARG A 133 -0.49 8.89 -9.00
N ASP A 134 -1.08 9.36 -10.09
CA ASP A 134 -0.50 9.24 -11.42
C ASP A 134 0.82 10.03 -11.54
N ASN A 135 0.89 11.20 -10.89
CA ASN A 135 2.13 11.99 -10.83
C ASN A 135 3.24 11.19 -10.14
N PHE A 136 2.96 10.62 -8.96
CA PHE A 136 3.93 9.82 -8.23
C PHE A 136 4.36 8.57 -9.01
N LEU A 137 3.41 7.84 -9.61
CA LEU A 137 3.71 6.64 -10.40
C LEU A 137 4.61 6.99 -11.59
N LEU A 138 4.30 8.04 -12.35
CA LEU A 138 5.11 8.46 -13.49
C LEU A 138 6.52 8.93 -13.08
N GLU A 139 6.63 9.71 -12.00
CA GLU A 139 7.93 10.12 -11.45
C GLU A 139 8.78 8.90 -11.06
N ILE A 140 8.18 7.89 -10.42
CA ILE A 140 8.86 6.66 -10.00
C ILE A 140 9.26 5.81 -11.21
N ILE A 141 8.37 5.65 -12.19
CA ILE A 141 8.66 4.87 -13.42
C ILE A 141 9.87 5.47 -14.16
N GLN A 142 10.00 6.80 -14.19
CA GLN A 142 11.08 7.49 -14.90
C GLN A 142 12.40 7.57 -14.12
N ASP A 143 12.40 7.28 -12.82
CA ASP A 143 13.57 7.41 -11.97
C ASP A 143 14.55 6.24 -12.14
N SER A 144 15.64 6.49 -12.86
CA SER A 144 16.68 5.48 -13.13
C SER A 144 17.53 5.11 -11.91
N GLN A 145 17.43 5.85 -10.80
CA GLN A 145 18.14 5.52 -9.55
C GLN A 145 17.39 4.47 -8.73
N LEU A 146 16.09 4.28 -9.00
CA LEU A 146 15.28 3.27 -8.31
C LEU A 146 15.49 1.89 -8.93
N ALA A 147 15.37 0.86 -8.07
CA ALA A 147 15.43 -0.53 -8.51
C ALA A 147 14.33 -0.81 -9.55
N MET A 148 14.68 -1.54 -10.61
CA MET A 148 13.76 -1.84 -11.72
C MET A 148 12.43 -2.43 -11.24
N SER A 149 12.45 -3.30 -10.22
CA SER A 149 11.23 -3.91 -9.67
C SER A 149 10.24 -2.92 -9.05
N VAL A 150 10.73 -1.82 -8.46
CA VAL A 150 9.87 -0.76 -7.91
C VAL A 150 9.21 0.00 -9.06
N ARG A 151 9.99 0.30 -10.11
CA ARG A 151 9.54 0.98 -11.33
C ARG A 151 8.53 0.13 -12.10
N GLU A 152 8.76 -1.17 -12.19
CA GLU A 152 7.86 -2.16 -12.77
C GLU A 152 6.53 -2.26 -12.00
N SER A 153 6.59 -2.25 -10.67
CA SER A 153 5.39 -2.24 -9.83
C SER A 153 4.57 -0.97 -10.02
N ALA A 154 5.24 0.19 -10.09
CA ALA A 154 4.58 1.46 -10.42
C ALA A 154 3.94 1.42 -11.82
N ALA A 155 4.65 0.88 -12.81
CA ALA A 155 4.18 0.75 -14.17
C ALA A 155 2.98 -0.19 -14.30
N LEU A 156 2.96 -1.29 -13.54
CA LEU A 156 1.82 -2.22 -13.47
C LEU A 156 0.56 -1.52 -12.94
N ILE A 157 0.67 -0.80 -11.82
CA ILE A 157 -0.46 -0.05 -11.27
C ILE A 157 -0.91 1.02 -12.27
N TYR A 158 0.01 1.78 -12.86
CA TYR A 158 -0.34 2.79 -13.86
C TYR A 158 -1.07 2.18 -15.07
N ALA A 159 -0.57 1.05 -15.59
CA ALA A 159 -1.17 0.33 -16.71
C ALA A 159 -2.55 -0.25 -16.39
N TYR A 160 -2.77 -0.72 -15.16
CA TYR A 160 -4.07 -1.18 -14.71
C TYR A 160 -5.14 -0.05 -14.74
N HIS A 161 -4.77 1.17 -14.38
CA HIS A 161 -5.71 2.31 -14.38
C HIS A 161 -5.88 2.99 -15.74
N HIS A 162 -4.83 2.99 -16.57
CA HIS A 162 -4.80 3.73 -17.84
C HIS A 162 -4.89 2.85 -19.09
N GLN A 163 -4.78 1.53 -18.92
CA GLN A 163 -4.93 0.54 -19.99
C GLN A 163 -4.05 0.90 -21.20
N LYS A 164 -4.63 1.01 -22.41
CA LYS A 164 -3.87 1.31 -23.63
C LYS A 164 -3.10 2.63 -23.57
N GLU A 165 -3.54 3.60 -22.78
CA GLU A 165 -2.86 4.89 -22.63
C GLU A 165 -1.50 4.75 -21.93
N ALA A 166 -1.28 3.66 -21.19
CA ALA A 166 0.01 3.36 -20.56
C ALA A 166 1.06 2.76 -21.52
N LEU A 167 0.68 2.37 -22.74
CA LEU A 167 1.60 1.71 -23.69
C LEU A 167 2.89 2.50 -23.97
N PRO A 168 2.87 3.84 -24.17
CA PRO A 168 4.10 4.60 -24.37
C PRO A 168 5.03 4.54 -23.14
N VAL A 169 4.47 4.60 -21.94
CA VAL A 169 5.21 4.53 -20.68
C VAL A 169 5.85 3.14 -20.50
N LEU A 170 5.09 2.08 -20.76
CA LEU A 170 5.59 0.71 -20.67
C LEU A 170 6.68 0.41 -21.71
N LYS A 171 6.53 0.90 -22.95
CA LYS A 171 7.57 0.79 -23.98
C LYS A 171 8.85 1.50 -23.57
N ALA A 172 8.74 2.73 -23.07
CA ALA A 172 9.90 3.48 -22.61
C ALA A 172 10.62 2.80 -21.43
N LEU A 173 9.89 2.13 -20.53
CA LEU A 173 10.50 1.34 -19.45
C LEU A 173 11.13 0.04 -19.98
N SER A 174 10.50 -0.62 -20.95
CA SER A 174 11.05 -1.79 -21.64
C SER A 174 12.36 -1.48 -22.36
N ASP A 175 12.43 -0.33 -23.05
CA ASP A 175 13.65 0.14 -23.74
C ASP A 175 14.81 0.40 -22.76
N GLN A 176 14.49 0.62 -21.48
CA GLN A 176 15.46 0.76 -20.39
C GLN A 176 15.84 -0.57 -19.73
N GLY A 177 15.36 -1.70 -20.28
CA GLY A 177 15.75 -3.04 -19.86
C GLY A 177 14.73 -3.79 -18.98
N SER A 178 13.51 -3.28 -18.81
CA SER A 178 12.45 -4.03 -18.13
C SER A 178 11.86 -5.10 -19.05
N TRP A 179 12.22 -6.37 -18.81
CA TRP A 179 11.59 -7.49 -19.48
C TRP A 179 10.08 -7.55 -19.17
N TYR A 180 9.70 -7.30 -17.91
CA TYR A 180 8.30 -7.35 -17.47
C TYR A 180 7.44 -6.32 -18.20
N ALA A 181 7.91 -5.08 -18.36
CA ALA A 181 7.18 -4.06 -19.12
C ALA A 181 7.00 -4.46 -20.60
N GLY A 182 8.00 -5.11 -21.20
CA GLY A 182 7.90 -5.65 -22.56
C GLY A 182 6.83 -6.75 -22.69
N GLU A 183 6.72 -7.63 -21.70
CA GLU A 183 5.65 -8.63 -21.64
C GLU A 183 4.28 -7.98 -21.47
N LEU A 184 4.16 -6.96 -20.62
CA LEU A 184 2.92 -6.20 -20.44
C LEU A 184 2.48 -5.53 -21.75
N VAL A 185 3.39 -4.87 -22.49
CA VAL A 185 3.11 -4.30 -23.81
C VAL A 185 2.59 -5.38 -24.76
N SER A 186 3.28 -6.52 -24.85
CA SER A 186 2.92 -7.63 -25.72
C SER A 186 1.56 -8.23 -25.36
N PHE A 187 1.24 -8.34 -24.07
CA PHE A 187 -0.06 -8.81 -23.59
C PHE A 187 -1.17 -7.82 -23.94
N MET A 188 -0.99 -6.55 -23.62
CA MET A 188 -2.01 -5.51 -23.82
C MET A 188 -2.26 -5.23 -25.30
N GLN A 189 -1.26 -5.37 -26.17
CA GLN A 189 -1.47 -5.29 -27.62
C GLN A 189 -2.31 -6.44 -28.16
N ARG A 190 -2.17 -7.65 -27.60
CA ARG A 190 -2.95 -8.84 -28.00
C ARG A 190 -4.38 -8.80 -27.45
N ASN A 191 -4.53 -8.47 -26.17
CA ASN A 191 -5.80 -8.61 -25.45
C ASN A 191 -6.57 -7.28 -25.33
N GLY A 192 -5.89 -6.15 -25.45
CA GLY A 192 -6.49 -4.81 -25.40
C GLY A 192 -6.63 -4.22 -23.99
N TRP A 193 -6.40 -5.00 -22.93
CA TRP A 193 -6.55 -4.61 -21.52
C TRP A 193 -5.63 -5.45 -20.62
N ILE A 194 -5.53 -5.05 -19.35
CA ILE A 194 -4.94 -5.82 -18.25
C ILE A 194 -5.82 -5.69 -17.00
N ASP A 195 -6.06 -6.82 -16.32
CA ASP A 195 -6.68 -6.88 -15.00
C ASP A 195 -5.94 -7.93 -14.15
N PRO A 196 -5.16 -7.51 -13.15
CA PRO A 196 -4.49 -8.40 -12.22
C PRO A 196 -5.44 -9.14 -11.25
N TYR A 197 -6.73 -8.81 -11.27
CA TYR A 197 -7.74 -9.41 -10.41
C TYR A 197 -8.67 -10.40 -11.13
N ALA A 198 -8.55 -10.56 -12.45
CA ALA A 198 -9.39 -11.42 -13.28
C ALA A 198 -9.07 -12.91 -13.14
#